data_AF-A0A315QR58-F1
#
_entry.id   AF-A0A315QR58-F1
#
_cell.length_a   1.000
_cell.length_b   1.000
_cell.length_c   1.000
_cell.angle_alpha   90.00
_cell.angle_beta   90.00
_cell.angle_gamma   90.00
#
_symmetry.space_group_name_H-M   'P 1'
#
loop_
_entity.id
_entity.type
_entity.pdbx_description
1 polymer ?
#
loop_
_entity_poly.entity_id
_entity_poly.type
_entity_poly.pdbx_seq_one_letter_code
_entity_poly.pdbx_strand_id
1 'polypeptide(L)'
;NLSSLNFSAATIRGIIVQLQIILLLSLTIKYALKGFVSALILNVFSIFSVLTLMIVGSSISFLPALIAYLTVLIILYLIFVYQQEISLKINQLKKEKKKLHYMAYYDNLTEIANREMLIERLDYLSSMSEAEKINYKLIFID
;
A
#
# COMPACT_ATOMS: atom_id res chain seq x y z
N ASN A 1 31.25 -13.25 24.86
CA ASN A 1 32.37 -13.58 23.95
C ASN A 1 32.07 -12.99 22.55
N LEU A 2 31.99 -11.66 22.43
CA LEU A 2 31.73 -10.97 21.15
C LEU A 2 33.01 -10.72 20.33
N SER A 3 34.17 -11.07 20.86
CA SER A 3 35.49 -10.80 20.29
C SER A 3 35.91 -11.77 19.17
N SER A 4 35.10 -12.77 18.81
CA SER A 4 35.38 -13.72 17.73
C SER A 4 34.69 -13.41 16.40
N LEU A 5 33.89 -12.34 16.31
CA LEU A 5 33.26 -11.91 15.06
C LEU A 5 34.19 -10.99 14.26
N ASN A 6 35.25 -11.55 13.70
CA ASN A 6 36.05 -10.87 12.68
C ASN A 6 35.27 -10.86 11.35
N PHE A 7 34.35 -9.91 11.20
CA PHE A 7 33.66 -9.73 9.93
C PHE A 7 34.63 -9.23 8.87
N SER A 8 34.72 -9.94 7.76
CA SER A 8 35.45 -9.43 6.60
C SER A 8 34.77 -8.16 6.08
N ALA A 9 35.55 -7.26 5.50
CA ALA A 9 35.01 -6.05 4.87
C ALA A 9 33.99 -6.39 3.76
N ALA A 10 34.14 -7.54 3.10
CA ALA A 10 33.16 -8.04 2.12
C ALA A 10 31.83 -8.42 2.78
N THR A 11 31.86 -9.08 3.93
CA THR A 11 30.67 -9.47 4.70
C THR A 11 29.91 -8.23 5.18
N ILE A 12 30.61 -7.22 5.73
CA ILE A 12 30.01 -5.97 6.18
C ILE A 12 29.32 -5.25 5.02
N ARG A 13 29.99 -5.16 3.86
CA ARG A 13 29.42 -4.55 2.66
C ARG A 13 28.16 -5.28 2.19
N GLY A 14 28.17 -6.62 2.19
CA GLY A 14 26.99 -7.42 1.85
C GLY A 14 25.79 -7.11 2.76
N ILE A 15 26.02 -7.01 4.07
CA ILE A 15 24.98 -6.66 5.04
C ILE A 15 24.41 -5.26 4.76
N ILE A 16 25.28 -4.27 4.51
CA ILE A 16 24.85 -2.89 4.20
C ILE A 16 23.96 -2.87 2.94
N VAL A 17 24.36 -3.56 1.88
CA VAL A 17 23.55 -3.67 0.65
C VAL A 17 22.19 -4.26 0.97
N GLN A 18 22.10 -5.34 1.73
CA GLN A 18 20.82 -5.97 2.04
C GLN A 18 19.91 -5.08 2.91
N LEU A 19 20.46 -4.38 3.90
CA LEU A 19 19.70 -3.41 4.69
C LEU A 19 19.15 -2.28 3.81
N GLN A 20 19.95 -1.81 2.85
CA GLN A 20 19.52 -0.81 1.91
C GLN A 20 18.38 -1.30 1.01
N ILE A 21 18.44 -2.54 0.55
CA ILE A 21 17.38 -3.15 -0.26
C ILE A 21 16.07 -3.23 0.54
N ILE A 22 16.12 -3.67 1.80
CA ILE A 22 14.95 -3.70 2.69
C ILE A 22 14.34 -2.30 2.83
N LEU A 23 15.18 -1.27 2.98
CA LEU A 23 14.74 0.12 3.07
C LEU A 23 14.02 0.58 1.78
N LEU A 24 14.56 0.25 0.60
CA LEU A 24 13.94 0.58 -0.69
C LEU A 24 12.56 -0.05 -0.86
N LEU A 25 12.43 -1.34 -0.49
CA LEU A 25 11.15 -2.04 -0.53
C LEU A 25 10.13 -1.42 0.43
N SER A 26 10.56 -1.13 1.66
CA SER A 26 9.72 -0.50 2.68
C SER A 26 9.18 0.86 2.23
N LEU A 27 10.04 1.71 1.65
CA LEU A 27 9.64 3.01 1.12
C LEU A 27 8.56 2.87 0.04
N THR A 28 8.79 1.97 -0.91
CA THR A 28 7.91 1.77 -2.07
C THR A 28 6.55 1.23 -1.67
N ILE A 29 6.49 0.30 -0.72
CA ILE A 29 5.23 -0.29 -0.25
C ILE A 29 4.44 0.71 0.59
N LYS A 30 5.09 1.44 1.49
CA LYS A 30 4.38 2.26 2.50
C LYS A 30 3.90 3.61 1.99
N TYR A 31 4.63 4.23 1.06
CA TYR A 31 4.40 5.62 0.65
C TYR A 31 3.97 5.78 -0.82
N ALA A 32 3.50 4.70 -1.45
CA ALA A 32 2.97 4.68 -2.82
C ALA A 32 3.88 5.42 -3.83
N LEU A 33 3.34 6.35 -4.63
CA LEU A 33 4.08 7.09 -5.66
C LEU A 33 5.29 7.84 -5.10
N LYS A 34 5.13 8.51 -3.95
CA LYS A 34 6.23 9.27 -3.31
C LYS A 34 7.32 8.33 -2.85
N GLY A 35 6.93 7.20 -2.25
CA GLY A 35 7.83 6.13 -1.84
C GLY A 35 8.62 5.52 -3.00
N PHE A 36 7.93 5.23 -4.10
CA PHE A 36 8.54 4.71 -5.33
C PHE A 36 9.58 5.68 -5.91
N VAL A 37 9.24 6.97 -6.02
CA VAL A 37 10.18 7.99 -6.56
C VAL A 37 11.41 8.12 -5.65
N SER A 38 11.21 8.18 -4.33
CA SER A 38 12.33 8.22 -3.38
C SER A 38 13.22 6.98 -3.47
N ALA A 39 12.63 5.79 -3.57
CA ALA A 39 13.37 4.54 -3.73
C ALA A 39 14.14 4.49 -5.05
N LEU A 40 13.55 4.98 -6.15
CA LEU A 40 14.20 5.05 -7.45
C LEU A 40 15.42 5.98 -7.44
N ILE A 41 15.28 7.18 -6.86
CA ILE A 41 16.40 8.13 -6.70
C ILE A 41 17.53 7.50 -5.88
N LEU A 42 17.19 6.89 -4.74
CA LEU A 42 18.18 6.28 -3.86
C LEU A 42 18.87 5.08 -4.52
N ASN A 43 18.14 4.26 -5.27
CA ASN A 43 18.69 3.11 -5.97
C ASN A 43 19.63 3.56 -7.12
N VAL A 44 19.26 4.57 -7.90
CA VAL A 44 20.11 5.16 -8.94
C VAL A 44 21.41 5.72 -8.35
N PHE A 45 21.31 6.45 -7.23
CA PHE A 45 22.51 6.94 -6.52
C PHE A 45 23.42 5.79 -6.07
N SER A 46 22.84 4.67 -5.65
CA SER A 46 23.58 3.49 -5.20
C SER A 46 24.32 2.79 -6.34
N ILE A 47 23.66 2.65 -7.50
CA ILE A 47 24.27 2.13 -8.72
C ILE A 47 25.45 3.03 -9.11
N PHE A 48 25.25 4.35 -9.12
CA PHE A 48 26.32 5.29 -9.44
C PHE A 48 27.50 5.16 -8.47
N SER A 49 27.24 5.08 -7.16
CA SER A 49 28.28 4.90 -6.15
C SER A 49 29.06 3.59 -6.32
N VAL A 50 28.40 2.48 -6.65
CA VAL A 50 29.07 1.21 -6.90
C VAL A 50 29.93 1.27 -8.17
N LEU A 51 29.42 1.90 -9.24
CA LEU A 51 30.16 2.08 -10.49
C LEU A 51 31.43 2.90 -10.30
N THR A 52 31.37 4.02 -9.55
CA THR A 52 32.57 4.83 -9.28
C THR A 52 33.60 4.06 -8.47
N LEU A 53 33.17 3.27 -7.47
CA LEU A 53 34.07 2.41 -6.69
C LEU A 53 34.73 1.31 -7.54
N MET A 54 33.99 0.72 -8.49
CA MET A 54 34.54 -0.28 -9.41
C MET A 54 35.61 0.30 -10.33
N ILE A 55 35.36 1.50 -10.88
CA ILE A 55 36.30 2.17 -11.78
C ILE A 55 37.57 2.57 -11.03
N VAL A 56 37.44 3.23 -9.88
CA VAL A 56 38.59 3.70 -9.08
C VAL A 56 39.37 2.52 -8.50
N GLY A 57 38.68 1.49 -8.00
CA GLY A 57 39.30 0.33 -7.38
C GLY A 57 39.86 -0.70 -8.36
N SER A 58 39.63 -0.55 -9.67
CA SER A 58 40.02 -1.51 -10.72
C SER A 58 39.69 -2.98 -10.37
N SER A 59 38.60 -3.19 -9.63
CA SER A 59 38.25 -4.48 -9.04
C SER A 59 36.79 -4.81 -9.26
N ILE A 60 36.56 -6.05 -9.66
CA ILE A 60 35.23 -6.64 -9.86
C ILE A 60 34.59 -7.14 -8.56
N SER A 61 35.23 -6.88 -7.41
CA SER A 61 34.73 -7.28 -6.09
C SER A 61 33.34 -6.75 -5.73
N PHE A 62 32.89 -5.68 -6.41
CA PHE A 62 31.58 -5.06 -6.17
C PHE A 62 30.49 -5.50 -7.17
N LEU A 63 30.83 -6.37 -8.13
CA LEU A 63 29.89 -6.84 -9.15
C LEU A 63 28.60 -7.48 -8.56
N PRO A 64 28.67 -8.29 -7.48
CA PRO A 64 27.45 -8.83 -6.87
C PRO A 64 26.50 -7.75 -6.35
N ALA A 65 27.02 -6.64 -5.83
CA ALA A 65 26.21 -5.53 -5.35
C ALA A 65 25.50 -4.80 -6.50
N LEU A 66 26.19 -4.63 -7.64
CA LEU A 66 25.59 -4.04 -8.84
C LEU A 66 24.42 -4.89 -9.36
N ILE A 67 24.60 -6.21 -9.44
CA ILE A 67 23.54 -7.14 -9.84
C ILE A 67 22.33 -7.00 -8.91
N ALA A 68 22.56 -6.95 -7.59
CA ALA A 68 21.49 -6.78 -6.62
C ALA A 68 20.71 -5.47 -6.83
N TYR A 69 21.39 -4.33 -7.07
CA TYR A 69 20.70 -3.06 -7.32
C TYR A 69 19.90 -3.08 -8.63
N LEU A 70 20.39 -3.73 -9.69
CA LEU A 70 19.65 -3.90 -10.94
C LEU A 70 18.41 -4.78 -10.75
N THR A 71 18.52 -5.89 -10.01
CA THR A 71 17.36 -6.73 -9.67
C THR A 71 16.31 -5.93 -8.91
N VAL A 72 16.73 -5.04 -8.00
CA VAL A 72 15.81 -4.21 -7.24
C VAL A 72 15.04 -3.24 -8.14
N LEU A 73 15.63 -2.70 -9.21
CA LEU A 73 14.87 -1.87 -10.17
C LEU A 73 13.68 -2.63 -10.77
N ILE A 74 13.88 -3.90 -11.14
CA ILE A 74 12.82 -4.76 -11.66
C ILE A 74 11.74 -4.98 -10.59
N ILE A 75 12.15 -5.28 -9.36
CA ILE A 75 11.22 -5.48 -8.24
C ILE A 75 10.42 -4.20 -7.95
N LEU A 76 11.07 -3.03 -7.92
CA LEU A 76 10.42 -1.75 -7.70
C LEU A 76 9.36 -1.47 -8.78
N TYR A 77 9.69 -1.74 -10.05
CA TYR A 77 8.75 -1.61 -11.16
C TYR A 77 7.53 -2.53 -11.00
N LEU A 78 7.76 -3.81 -10.67
CA LEU A 78 6.66 -4.76 -10.44
C LEU A 78 5.75 -4.31 -9.31
N ILE A 79 6.32 -3.89 -8.17
CA ILE A 79 5.54 -3.38 -7.04
C ILE A 79 4.68 -2.18 -7.48
N PHE A 80 5.24 -1.27 -8.27
CA PHE A 80 4.51 -0.10 -8.76
C PHE A 80 3.31 -0.47 -9.65
N VAL A 81 3.50 -1.42 -10.58
CA VAL A 81 2.40 -1.92 -11.44
C VAL A 81 1.31 -2.58 -10.60
N TYR A 82 1.67 -3.47 -9.67
CA TYR A 82 0.70 -4.14 -8.81
C TYR A 82 -0.08 -3.17 -7.92
N GLN A 83 0.57 -2.13 -7.38
CA GLN A 83 -0.14 -1.11 -6.60
C GLN A 83 -1.20 -0.38 -7.42
N GLN A 84 -0.92 -0.09 -8.70
CA GLN A 84 -1.91 0.52 -9.58
C GLN A 84 -3.08 -0.41 -9.87
N GLU A 85 -2.83 -1.68 -10.18
CA GLU A 85 -3.88 -2.67 -10.43
C GLU A 85 -4.79 -2.85 -9.20
N ILE A 86 -4.20 -2.96 -8.01
CA ILE A 86 -4.94 -3.06 -6.75
C ILE A 86 -5.81 -1.82 -6.54
N SER A 87 -5.27 -0.61 -6.77
CA SER A 87 -6.03 0.64 -6.63
C SER A 87 -7.23 0.70 -7.57
N LEU A 88 -7.05 0.29 -8.83
CA LEU A 88 -8.14 0.21 -9.81
C LEU A 88 -9.22 -0.79 -9.36
N LYS A 89 -8.80 -1.97 -8.90
CA LYS A 89 -9.71 -3.02 -8.44
C LYS A 89 -10.48 -2.61 -7.19
N ILE A 90 -9.85 -1.94 -6.24
CA ILE A 90 -10.51 -1.36 -5.06
C ILE A 90 -11.56 -0.33 -5.48
N ASN A 91 -11.25 0.53 -6.45
CA ASN A 91 -12.21 1.52 -6.94
C ASN A 91 -13.41 0.87 -7.64
N GLN A 92 -13.20 -0.21 -8.41
CA GLN A 92 -14.30 -1.00 -9.00
C GLN A 92 -15.16 -1.65 -7.93
N LEU A 93 -14.55 -2.35 -6.96
CA LEU A 93 -15.25 -2.98 -5.85
C LEU A 93 -16.05 -1.96 -5.02
N LYS A 94 -15.52 -0.75 -4.82
CA LYS A 94 -16.24 0.32 -4.12
C LYS A 94 -17.49 0.77 -4.89
N LYS A 95 -17.43 0.84 -6.22
CA LYS A 95 -18.58 1.16 -7.08
C LYS A 95 -19.61 0.04 -7.05
N GLU A 96 -19.18 -1.21 -7.17
CA GLU A 96 -20.06 -2.38 -7.12
C GLU A 96 -20.75 -2.50 -5.75
N LYS A 97 -20.01 -2.31 -4.66
CA LYS A 97 -20.58 -2.27 -3.30
C LYS A 97 -21.65 -1.19 -3.18
N LYS A 98 -21.41 0.02 -3.70
CA LYS A 98 -22.40 1.11 -3.68
C LYS A 98 -23.65 0.74 -4.49
N LYS A 99 -23.47 0.13 -5.66
CA LYS A 99 -24.57 -0.34 -6.51
C LYS A 99 -25.41 -1.42 -5.81
N LEU A 100 -24.75 -2.40 -5.21
CA LEU A 100 -25.41 -3.47 -4.48
C LEU A 100 -26.18 -2.94 -3.27
N HIS A 101 -25.57 -2.01 -2.51
CA HIS A 101 -26.24 -1.32 -1.42
C HIS A 101 -27.47 -0.54 -1.93
N TYR A 102 -27.37 0.13 -3.07
CA TYR A 102 -28.54 0.81 -3.64
C TYR A 102 -29.65 -0.19 -3.97
N MET A 103 -29.32 -1.29 -4.65
CA MET A 103 -30.28 -2.34 -5.02
C MET A 103 -30.93 -3.04 -3.82
N ALA A 104 -30.24 -3.14 -2.68
CA ALA A 104 -30.76 -3.79 -1.49
C ALA A 104 -31.72 -2.90 -0.69
N TYR A 105 -31.58 -1.57 -0.77
CA TYR A 105 -32.21 -0.62 0.15
C TYR A 105 -33.10 0.43 -0.52
N TYR A 106 -33.09 0.53 -1.84
CA TYR A 106 -33.91 1.46 -2.60
C TYR A 106 -34.84 0.70 -3.53
N ASP A 107 -36.05 1.21 -3.66
CA ASP A 107 -37.02 0.70 -4.62
C ASP A 107 -36.70 1.20 -6.03
N ASN A 108 -36.70 0.29 -7.01
CA ASN A 108 -36.30 0.62 -8.38
C ASN A 108 -37.34 1.49 -9.11
N LEU A 109 -38.62 1.47 -8.70
CA LEU A 109 -39.68 2.20 -9.39
C LEU A 109 -39.76 3.67 -8.94
N THR A 110 -39.51 3.91 -7.65
CA THR A 110 -39.69 5.23 -7.01
C THR A 110 -38.39 5.89 -6.58
N GLU A 111 -37.27 5.16 -6.60
CA GLU A 111 -35.96 5.58 -6.10
C GLU A 111 -35.95 5.99 -4.61
N ILE A 112 -37.02 5.71 -3.86
CA ILE A 112 -37.10 5.95 -2.42
C ILE A 112 -36.62 4.73 -1.62
N ALA A 113 -36.39 4.93 -0.32
CA ALA A 113 -36.03 3.86 0.60
C ALA A 113 -37.09 2.74 0.57
N ASN A 114 -36.66 1.51 0.36
CA ASN A 114 -37.53 0.36 0.42
C ASN A 114 -37.85 -0.01 1.88
N ARG A 115 -38.70 -1.03 2.07
CA ARG A 115 -39.09 -1.50 3.39
C ARG A 115 -37.90 -1.89 4.27
N GLU A 116 -36.89 -2.54 3.70
CA GLU A 116 -35.71 -2.98 4.46
C GLU A 116 -34.93 -1.79 5.03
N MET A 117 -34.70 -0.78 4.20
CA MET A 117 -34.02 0.47 4.61
C MET A 117 -34.81 1.22 5.68
N LEU A 118 -36.13 1.25 5.56
CA LEU A 118 -36.98 1.90 6.55
C LEU A 118 -36.91 1.18 7.91
N ILE A 119 -36.91 -0.15 7.92
CA ILE A 119 -36.79 -0.95 9.15
C ILE A 119 -35.43 -0.75 9.79
N GLU A 120 -34.33 -0.88 9.03
CA GLU A 120 -32.99 -0.66 9.56
C GLU A 120 -32.84 0.75 10.15
N ARG A 121 -33.42 1.75 9.48
CA ARG A 121 -33.39 3.13 9.98
C ARG A 121 -34.23 3.31 11.24
N LEU A 122 -35.38 2.66 11.35
CA LEU A 122 -36.21 2.68 12.55
C LEU A 122 -35.51 2.02 13.73
N ASP A 123 -34.84 0.88 13.54
CA ASP A 123 -34.07 0.19 14.57
C ASP A 123 -32.91 1.08 15.06
N TYR A 124 -32.18 1.70 14.13
CA TYR A 124 -31.13 2.66 14.45
C TYR A 124 -31.67 3.84 15.29
N LEU A 125 -32.77 4.47 14.85
CA LEU A 125 -33.37 5.60 15.56
C LEU A 125 -33.92 5.19 16.94
N SER A 126 -34.45 3.97 17.07
CA SER A 126 -34.88 3.40 18.35
C SER A 126 -33.72 3.29 19.33
N SER A 127 -32.58 2.74 18.88
CA SER A 127 -31.39 2.59 19.73
C SER A 127 -30.82 3.93 20.20
N MET A 128 -30.82 4.95 19.33
CA MET A 128 -30.40 6.30 19.71
C MET A 128 -31.40 7.01 20.63
N SER A 129 -32.69 6.74 20.49
CA SER A 129 -33.70 7.27 21.39
C SER A 129 -33.48 6.80 22.82
N GLU A 130 -33.15 5.52 22.98
CA GLU A 130 -32.86 4.88 24.27
C GLU A 130 -31.55 5.38 24.89
N ALA A 131 -30.49 5.56 24.09
CA ALA A 131 -29.18 5.99 24.58
C ALA A 131 -29.03 7.50 24.78
N GLU A 132 -29.57 8.33 23.87
CA GLU A 132 -29.27 9.76 23.76
C GLU A 132 -30.51 10.68 23.92
N LYS A 133 -31.67 10.13 24.29
CA LYS A 133 -32.96 10.86 24.41
C LYS A 133 -33.38 11.61 23.14
N ILE A 134 -33.05 11.07 21.98
CA ILE A 134 -33.51 11.62 20.70
C ILE A 134 -34.95 11.15 20.44
N ASN A 135 -35.88 12.07 20.15
CA ASN A 135 -37.26 11.72 19.76
C ASN A 135 -37.42 11.71 18.24
N TYR A 136 -38.09 10.70 17.71
CA TYR A 136 -38.50 10.63 16.30
C TYR A 136 -40.00 10.29 16.18
N LYS A 137 -40.57 10.57 15.01
CA LYS A 137 -41.98 10.29 14.68
C LYS A 137 -42.04 9.55 13.35
N LEU A 138 -42.95 8.59 13.23
CA LEU A 138 -43.24 7.87 12.00
C LEU A 138 -44.57 8.36 11.41
N ILE A 139 -44.56 8.72 10.14
CA ILE A 139 -45.74 9.20 9.40
C ILE A 139 -46.01 8.21 8.27
N PHE A 140 -47.24 7.68 8.24
CA PHE A 140 -47.73 6.85 7.14
C PHE A 140 -48.65 7.69 6.26
N ILE A 141 -48.48 7.56 4.94
CA ILE A 141 -49.29 8.21 3.92
C ILE A 141 -49.76 7.09 3.00
N ASP A 142 -51.08 7.01 2.78
CA ASP A 142 -51.77 6.07 1.90
C ASP A 142 -52.64 6.87 0.92
#